data_AF-A0A7V9DTD2-F1
#
_entry.id   AF-A0A7V9DTD2-F1
#
_cell.length_a   1.000
_cell.length_b   1.000
_cell.length_c   1.000
_cell.angle_alpha   90.00
_cell.angle_beta   90.00
_cell.angle_gamma   90.00
#
_symmetry.space_group_name_H-M   'P 1'
#
loop_
_entity.id
_entity.type
_entity.pdbx_description
1 polymer ?
#
loop_
_entity_poly.entity_id
_entity_poly.type
_entity_poly.pdbx_seq_one_letter_code
_entity_poly.pdbx_strand_id
1 'polypeptide(L)'
;MPGSAALPPFDGNAYRKRILAAIDARGGPEQSDPFEIYDLPLGGADTLSDGAVAAQIDAVWAFWQKQRDHPKYRGVVTAMLTIHRDIADQMRNRDRRRWLAEKTLAERARRHEQRYAELDAALRRLVERFGGIPEDKLDGLRRFAAAAGVEEAAFDIRVRRHRIVRAERPPPPSTDGVHRQVAADLEELGQLNGTTPAVSLYDLLGLPPGADPRQVRQRRDAMAQRNRELRPDRRRALVDDLLAAVLTLLVDGD
;
A
#
# COMPACT_ATOMS: atom_id res chain seq x y z
N MET A 1 23.68 28.02 22.94
CA MET A 1 22.64 28.16 21.91
C MET A 1 23.07 27.31 20.72
N PRO A 2 22.48 26.13 20.46
CA PRO A 2 22.74 25.45 19.19
C PRO A 2 22.17 26.32 18.07
N GLY A 3 22.98 26.64 17.06
CA GLY A 3 22.60 27.51 15.96
C GLY A 3 21.41 26.94 15.20
N SER A 4 20.37 27.75 14.99
CA SER A 4 19.25 27.40 14.12
C SER A 4 19.81 27.00 12.75
N ALA A 5 19.53 25.78 12.29
CA ALA A 5 19.86 25.39 10.93
C ALA A 5 19.13 26.33 9.96
N ALA A 6 19.86 27.00 9.07
CA ALA A 6 19.28 27.86 8.05
C ALA A 6 18.88 27.01 6.84
N LEU A 7 17.64 27.16 6.38
CA LEU A 7 17.17 26.52 5.14
C LEU A 7 17.79 27.24 3.94
N PRO A 8 18.18 26.51 2.89
CA PRO A 8 18.56 27.15 1.63
C PRO A 8 17.38 27.95 1.06
N PRO A 9 17.64 29.00 0.25
CA PRO A 9 16.58 29.73 -0.44
C PRO A 9 15.70 28.80 -1.30
N PHE A 10 14.40 29.07 -1.33
CA PHE A 10 13.46 28.30 -2.13
C PHE A 10 13.76 28.40 -3.63
N ASP A 11 13.98 27.25 -4.27
CA ASP A 11 14.13 27.13 -5.73
C ASP A 11 12.90 26.43 -6.32
N GLY A 12 12.04 27.20 -6.99
CA GLY A 12 10.83 26.68 -7.61
C GLY A 12 11.07 25.68 -8.75
N ASN A 13 12.20 25.75 -9.46
CA ASN A 13 12.53 24.80 -10.52
C ASN A 13 12.99 23.47 -9.92
N ALA A 14 13.86 23.51 -8.90
CA ALA A 14 14.26 22.32 -8.16
C ALA A 14 13.05 21.67 -7.48
N TYR A 15 12.20 22.47 -6.82
CA TYR A 15 10.97 22.00 -6.19
C TYR A 15 10.04 21.32 -7.21
N ARG A 16 9.84 21.92 -8.39
CA ARG A 16 9.01 21.33 -9.45
C ARG A 16 9.53 19.96 -9.88
N LYS A 17 10.84 19.85 -10.12
CA LYS A 17 11.46 18.62 -10.65
C LYS A 17 11.51 17.50 -9.62
N ARG A 18 11.76 17.82 -8.35
CA ARG A 18 11.95 16.82 -7.30
C ARG A 18 10.67 16.51 -6.53
N ILE A 19 9.95 17.54 -6.08
CA ILE A 19 8.79 17.40 -5.20
C ILE A 19 7.52 17.27 -6.02
N LEU A 20 7.19 18.28 -6.85
CA LEU A 20 5.91 18.30 -7.55
C LEU A 20 5.74 17.10 -8.50
N ALA A 21 6.80 16.75 -9.23
CA ALA A 21 6.81 15.58 -10.11
C ALA A 21 6.64 14.25 -9.33
N ALA A 22 7.22 14.13 -8.13
CA ALA A 22 7.09 12.92 -7.32
C ALA A 22 5.69 12.78 -6.72
N ILE A 23 5.11 13.88 -6.24
CA ILE A 23 3.74 13.91 -5.73
C ILE A 23 2.73 13.56 -6.84
N ASP A 24 2.92 14.13 -8.03
CA ASP A 24 2.12 13.84 -9.23
C ASP A 24 2.21 12.36 -9.63
N ALA A 25 3.42 11.80 -9.65
CA ALA A 25 3.62 10.38 -9.95
C ALA A 25 2.96 9.43 -8.94
N ARG A 26 2.80 9.86 -7.68
CA ARG A 26 2.09 9.10 -6.64
C ARG A 26 0.57 9.28 -6.66
N GLY A 27 0.05 10.15 -7.52
CA GLY A 27 -1.39 10.38 -7.69
C GLY A 27 -1.96 11.50 -6.84
N GLY A 28 -1.16 12.20 -6.04
CA GLY A 28 -1.63 13.33 -5.26
C GLY A 28 -0.93 13.54 -3.91
N PRO A 29 -1.22 14.67 -3.24
CA PRO A 29 -0.61 15.03 -1.98
C PRO A 29 -0.98 14.12 -0.80
N GLU A 30 -2.11 13.41 -0.87
CA GLU A 30 -2.53 12.44 0.14
C GLU A 30 -1.56 11.26 0.33
N GLN A 31 -0.69 10.99 -0.65
CA GLN A 31 0.35 9.96 -0.57
C GLN A 31 1.71 10.52 -0.11
N SER A 32 1.76 11.79 0.26
CA SER A 32 3.00 12.51 0.58
C SER A 32 2.92 13.11 1.98
N ASP A 33 4.02 13.11 2.71
CA ASP A 33 4.02 13.70 4.05
C ASP A 33 4.24 15.22 4.02
N PRO A 34 3.78 15.96 5.05
CA PRO A 34 3.92 17.40 5.15
C PRO A 34 5.34 17.94 5.00
N PHE A 35 6.35 17.18 5.41
CA PHE A 35 7.75 17.56 5.29
C PHE A 35 8.20 17.55 3.83
N GLU A 36 7.84 16.51 3.09
CA GLU A 36 8.09 16.47 1.64
C GLU A 36 7.34 17.58 0.89
N ILE A 37 6.06 17.80 1.22
CA ILE A 37 5.20 18.81 0.59
C ILE A 37 5.81 20.21 0.66
N TYR A 38 6.39 20.59 1.80
CA TYR A 38 7.02 21.91 1.97
C TYR A 38 8.53 21.91 1.74
N ASP A 39 9.09 20.78 1.30
CA ASP A 39 10.53 20.58 1.13
C ASP A 39 11.34 20.91 2.40
N LEU A 40 10.85 20.41 3.53
CA LEU A 40 11.45 20.58 4.85
C LEU A 40 12.12 19.28 5.31
N PRO A 41 13.30 19.35 5.95
CA PRO A 41 13.96 18.16 6.48
C PRO A 41 13.21 17.58 7.67
N LEU A 42 12.91 16.29 7.60
CA LEU A 42 12.27 15.54 8.70
C LEU A 42 13.20 15.43 9.91
N GLY A 43 14.48 15.12 9.69
CA GLY A 43 15.49 14.89 10.74
C GLY A 43 16.01 16.14 11.47
N GLY A 44 15.40 17.31 11.24
CA GLY A 44 15.74 18.57 11.91
C GLY A 44 14.53 19.39 12.32
N ALA A 45 13.33 18.78 12.36
CA ALA A 45 12.07 19.45 12.60
C ALA A 45 12.01 20.26 13.92
N ASP A 46 12.76 19.83 14.93
CA ASP A 46 12.88 20.44 16.26
C ASP A 46 13.95 21.54 16.33
N THR A 47 14.92 21.52 15.41
CA THR A 47 16.03 22.49 15.30
C THR A 47 15.72 23.69 14.41
N LEU A 48 14.76 23.55 13.49
CA LEU A 48 14.31 24.64 12.64
C LEU A 48 13.49 25.65 13.44
N SER A 49 13.81 26.94 13.29
CA SER A 49 13.02 28.03 13.85
C SER A 49 11.66 28.15 13.16
N ASP A 50 10.64 28.58 13.90
CA ASP A 50 9.30 28.79 13.36
C ASP A 50 9.29 29.83 12.23
N GLY A 51 10.16 30.85 12.31
CA GLY A 51 10.33 31.85 11.25
C GLY A 51 10.87 31.26 9.95
N ALA A 52 11.88 30.38 10.01
CA ALA A 52 12.41 29.72 8.83
C ALA A 52 11.39 28.78 8.18
N VAL A 53 10.64 28.04 9.00
CA VAL A 53 9.56 27.15 8.53
C VAL A 53 8.42 27.96 7.89
N ALA A 54 7.99 29.05 8.52
CA ALA A 54 6.96 29.92 7.98
C ALA A 54 7.36 30.52 6.62
N ALA A 55 8.59 31.05 6.52
CA ALA A 55 9.12 31.59 5.28
C ALA A 55 9.15 30.56 4.14
N GLN A 56 9.54 29.32 4.44
CA GLN A 56 9.53 28.22 3.46
C GLN A 56 8.10 27.87 3.02
N ILE A 57 7.16 27.74 3.98
CA ILE A 57 5.75 27.46 3.69
C ILE A 57 5.15 28.54 2.79
N ASP A 58 5.44 29.80 3.07
CA ASP A 58 4.93 30.94 2.31
C ASP A 58 5.54 30.99 0.89
N ALA A 59 6.83 30.69 0.74
CA ALA A 59 7.49 30.61 -0.56
C ALA A 59 6.91 29.48 -1.43
N VAL A 60 6.73 28.29 -0.85
CA VAL A 60 6.13 27.13 -1.52
C VAL A 60 4.68 27.43 -1.90
N TRP A 61 3.91 28.04 -1.01
CA TRP A 61 2.52 28.42 -1.28
C TRP A 61 2.42 29.46 -2.40
N ALA A 62 3.26 30.49 -2.38
CA ALA A 62 3.31 31.49 -3.45
C ALA A 62 3.69 30.85 -4.79
N PHE A 63 4.57 29.85 -4.78
CA PHE A 63 4.87 29.05 -5.97
C PHE A 63 3.63 28.27 -6.45
N TRP A 64 2.90 27.58 -5.58
CA TRP A 64 1.67 26.88 -5.97
C TRP A 64 0.62 27.82 -6.56
N GLN A 65 0.43 29.01 -5.98
CA GLN A 65 -0.49 30.02 -6.52
C GLN A 65 -0.14 30.40 -7.97
N LYS A 66 1.16 30.51 -8.29
CA LYS A 66 1.64 30.78 -9.66
C LYS A 66 1.51 29.59 -10.61
N GLN A 67 1.35 28.37 -10.09
CA GLN A 67 1.26 27.13 -10.88
C GLN A 67 -0.18 26.62 -11.03
N ARG A 68 -1.18 27.39 -10.62
CA ARG A 68 -2.60 26.99 -10.67
C ARG A 68 -3.04 26.58 -12.07
N ASP A 69 -2.55 27.25 -13.10
CA ASP A 69 -2.90 26.97 -14.49
C ASP A 69 -1.84 26.16 -15.23
N HIS A 70 -0.90 25.52 -14.51
CA HIS A 70 0.16 24.75 -15.14
C HIS A 70 -0.42 23.53 -15.88
N PRO A 71 -0.13 23.33 -17.18
CA PRO A 71 -0.81 22.33 -18.01
C PRO A 71 -0.66 20.90 -17.48
N LYS A 72 0.50 20.58 -16.91
CA LYS A 72 0.77 19.26 -16.33
C LYS A 72 0.33 19.12 -14.86
N TYR A 73 0.46 20.17 -14.06
CA TYR A 73 0.45 20.05 -12.59
C TYR A 73 -0.76 20.69 -11.93
N ARG A 74 -1.67 21.29 -12.71
CA ARG A 74 -2.87 21.96 -12.20
C ARG A 74 -3.67 21.09 -11.22
N GLY A 75 -3.85 19.81 -11.51
CA GLY A 75 -4.58 18.88 -10.64
C GLY A 75 -3.96 18.77 -9.25
N VAL A 76 -2.68 18.40 -9.19
CA VAL A 76 -1.92 18.27 -7.93
C VAL A 76 -1.82 19.60 -7.19
N VAL A 77 -1.56 20.71 -7.90
CA VAL A 77 -1.49 22.04 -7.30
C VAL A 77 -2.83 22.43 -6.68
N THR A 78 -3.95 22.13 -7.35
CA THR A 78 -5.29 22.39 -6.80
C THR A 78 -5.52 21.59 -5.52
N ALA A 79 -5.17 20.30 -5.51
CA ALA A 79 -5.28 19.45 -4.32
C ALA A 79 -4.40 19.95 -3.15
N MET A 80 -3.17 20.36 -3.44
CA MET A 80 -2.25 20.95 -2.46
C MET A 80 -2.81 22.25 -1.86
N LEU A 81 -3.43 23.10 -2.68
CA LEU A 81 -4.08 24.33 -2.21
C LEU A 81 -5.28 24.04 -1.30
N THR A 82 -6.04 22.97 -1.55
CA THR A 82 -7.17 22.56 -0.70
C THR A 82 -6.73 22.17 0.71
N ILE A 83 -5.63 21.42 0.84
CA ILE A 83 -5.14 20.94 2.14
C ILE A 83 -4.17 21.92 2.83
N HIS A 84 -3.73 22.96 2.13
CA HIS A 84 -2.65 23.87 2.56
C HIS A 84 -2.88 24.42 3.97
N ARG A 85 -4.07 24.97 4.25
CA ARG A 85 -4.33 25.65 5.52
C ARG A 85 -4.10 24.71 6.70
N ASP A 86 -4.70 23.53 6.64
CA ASP A 86 -4.70 22.58 7.75
C ASP A 86 -3.30 21.97 7.98
N ILE A 87 -2.49 21.80 6.93
CA ILE A 87 -1.10 21.32 7.06
C ILE A 87 -0.19 22.46 7.52
N ALA A 88 -0.31 23.67 6.95
CA ALA A 88 0.51 24.83 7.33
C ALA A 88 0.35 25.17 8.82
N ASP A 89 -0.87 25.11 9.35
CA ASP A 89 -1.15 25.38 10.76
C ASP A 89 -0.50 24.36 11.71
N GLN A 90 -0.33 23.11 11.27
CA GLN A 90 0.41 22.10 12.02
C GLN A 90 1.92 22.34 11.95
N MET A 91 2.43 22.76 10.79
CA MET A 91 3.86 22.93 10.55
C MET A 91 4.44 24.21 11.16
N ARG A 92 3.68 25.29 11.23
CA ARG A 92 4.16 26.60 11.75
C ARG A 92 4.43 26.60 13.26
N ASN A 93 3.76 25.74 14.02
CA ASN A 93 3.98 25.63 15.47
C ASN A 93 5.02 24.53 15.77
N ARG A 94 6.07 24.87 16.54
CA ARG A 94 7.16 23.94 16.87
C ARG A 94 6.71 22.63 17.50
N ASP A 95 5.81 22.67 18.49
CA ASP A 95 5.37 21.47 19.20
C ASP A 95 4.53 20.56 18.30
N ARG A 96 3.62 21.14 17.52
CA ARG A 96 2.82 20.40 16.53
C ARG A 96 3.70 19.81 15.42
N ARG A 97 4.67 20.57 14.93
CA ARG A 97 5.65 20.12 13.94
C ARG A 97 6.49 18.96 14.46
N ARG A 98 6.98 19.02 15.70
CA ARG A 98 7.73 17.93 16.33
C ARG A 98 6.88 16.66 16.42
N TRP A 99 5.66 16.77 16.94
CA TRP A 99 4.72 15.63 17.03
C TRP A 99 4.44 15.02 15.64
N LEU A 100 4.25 15.87 14.64
CA LEU A 100 4.04 15.43 13.27
C LEU A 100 5.28 14.74 12.69
N ALA A 101 6.49 15.21 13.01
CA ALA A 101 7.74 14.56 12.60
C ALA A 101 7.85 13.14 13.16
N GLU A 102 7.57 12.96 14.46
CA GLU A 102 7.56 11.66 15.13
C GLU A 102 6.54 10.71 14.47
N LYS A 103 5.33 11.22 14.23
CA LYS A 103 4.28 10.45 13.54
C LYS A 103 4.70 10.05 12.12
N THR A 104 5.25 10.98 11.34
CA THR A 104 5.73 10.71 9.97
C THR A 104 6.88 9.70 9.97
N LEU A 105 7.81 9.79 10.92
CA LEU A 105 8.88 8.80 11.09
C LEU A 105 8.31 7.42 11.40
N ALA A 106 7.35 7.32 12.32
CA ALA A 106 6.68 6.06 12.65
C ALA A 106 5.92 5.49 11.44
N GLU A 107 5.21 6.32 10.68
CA GLU A 107 4.50 5.89 9.45
C GLU A 107 5.47 5.45 8.35
N ARG A 108 6.60 6.15 8.17
CA ARG A 108 7.65 5.74 7.23
C ARG A 108 8.28 4.41 7.66
N ALA A 109 8.53 4.21 8.96
CA ALA A 109 9.04 2.95 9.50
C ALA A 109 8.03 1.80 9.31
N ARG A 110 6.74 2.02 9.59
CA ARG A 110 5.67 1.04 9.35
C ARG A 110 5.56 0.66 7.87
N ARG A 111 5.55 1.63 6.96
CA ARG A 111 5.55 1.37 5.51
C ARG A 111 6.80 0.60 5.10
N HIS A 112 7.96 0.97 5.66
CA HIS A 112 9.21 0.26 5.42
C HIS A 112 9.11 -1.20 5.85
N GLU A 113 8.64 -1.48 7.07
CA GLU A 113 8.39 -2.83 7.58
C GLU A 113 7.37 -3.61 6.75
N GLN A 114 6.26 -2.98 6.36
CA GLN A 114 5.19 -3.62 5.58
C GLN A 114 5.69 -4.09 4.20
N ARG A 115 6.52 -3.31 3.52
CA ARG A 115 7.14 -3.69 2.24
C ARG A 115 7.97 -4.98 2.37
N TYR A 116 8.67 -5.13 3.49
CA TYR A 116 9.40 -6.38 3.77
C TYR A 116 8.46 -7.51 4.20
N ALA A 117 7.40 -7.23 4.94
CA ALA A 117 6.44 -8.23 5.38
C ALA A 117 5.74 -8.92 4.19
N GLU A 118 5.42 -8.17 3.14
CA GLU A 118 4.83 -8.72 1.91
C GLU A 118 5.81 -9.66 1.18
N LEU A 119 7.08 -9.24 1.04
CA LEU A 119 8.13 -10.08 0.47
C LEU A 119 8.34 -11.35 1.32
N ASP A 120 8.45 -11.21 2.63
CA ASP A 120 8.64 -12.34 3.55
C ASP A 120 7.45 -13.30 3.50
N ALA A 121 6.22 -12.80 3.39
CA ALA A 121 5.03 -13.63 3.22
C ALA A 121 5.05 -14.39 1.88
N ALA A 122 5.47 -13.74 0.79
CA ALA A 122 5.63 -14.39 -0.50
C ALA A 122 6.70 -15.50 -0.47
N LEU A 123 7.83 -15.24 0.18
CA LEU A 123 8.89 -16.23 0.38
C LEU A 123 8.41 -17.41 1.23
N ARG A 124 7.70 -17.17 2.34
CA ARG A 124 7.13 -18.24 3.18
C ARG A 124 6.20 -19.15 2.38
N ARG A 125 5.27 -18.59 1.60
CA ARG A 125 4.35 -19.38 0.77
C ARG A 125 5.07 -20.29 -0.22
N LEU A 126 6.19 -19.82 -0.80
CA LEU A 126 7.00 -20.64 -1.70
C LEU A 126 7.73 -21.74 -0.94
N VAL A 127 8.33 -21.42 0.21
CA VAL A 127 9.02 -22.41 1.05
C VAL A 127 8.06 -23.48 1.56
N GLU A 128 6.86 -23.11 2.02
CA GLU A 128 5.82 -24.04 2.47
C GLU A 128 5.34 -24.95 1.34
N ARG A 129 5.24 -24.43 0.11
CA ARG A 129 4.71 -25.18 -1.04
C ARG A 129 5.75 -26.06 -1.75
N PHE A 130 7.00 -25.60 -1.82
CA PHE A 130 8.05 -26.22 -2.64
C PHE A 130 9.23 -26.75 -1.81
N GLY A 131 9.23 -26.56 -0.48
CA GLY A 131 10.38 -26.88 0.37
C GLY A 131 11.62 -26.01 0.08
N GLY A 132 11.40 -24.84 -0.53
CA GLY A 132 12.44 -23.90 -0.98
C GLY A 132 11.88 -22.86 -1.94
N ILE A 133 12.73 -21.98 -2.46
CA ILE A 133 12.38 -21.00 -3.49
C ILE A 133 12.68 -21.60 -4.87
N PRO A 134 11.68 -21.75 -5.75
CA PRO A 134 11.93 -22.23 -7.11
C PRO A 134 12.80 -21.24 -7.93
N GLU A 135 13.81 -21.76 -8.64
CA GLU A 135 14.72 -20.96 -9.49
C GLU A 135 13.96 -20.09 -10.50
N ASP A 136 12.93 -20.65 -11.15
CA ASP A 136 12.11 -19.97 -12.16
C ASP A 136 11.25 -18.82 -11.59
N LYS A 137 11.11 -18.73 -10.26
CA LYS A 137 10.35 -17.68 -9.57
C LYS A 137 11.20 -16.53 -9.07
N LEU A 138 12.53 -16.65 -9.09
CA LEU A 138 13.44 -15.63 -8.55
C LEU A 138 13.29 -14.29 -9.27
N ASP A 139 13.21 -14.28 -10.60
CA ASP A 139 13.06 -13.05 -11.37
C ASP A 139 11.69 -12.38 -11.15
N GLY A 140 10.65 -13.19 -10.97
CA GLY A 140 9.32 -12.72 -10.59
C GLY A 140 9.32 -12.05 -9.21
N LEU A 141 9.95 -12.70 -8.24
CA LEU A 141 10.11 -12.17 -6.89
C LEU A 141 10.96 -10.90 -6.86
N ARG A 142 12.03 -10.83 -7.66
CA ARG A 142 12.88 -9.64 -7.75
C ARG A 142 12.08 -8.44 -8.28
N ARG A 143 11.27 -8.64 -9.32
CA ARG A 143 10.37 -7.60 -9.84
C ARG A 143 9.29 -7.20 -8.84
N PHE A 144 8.72 -8.16 -8.12
CA PHE A 144 7.74 -7.91 -7.05
C PHE A 144 8.35 -7.06 -5.93
N ALA A 145 9.54 -7.42 -5.45
CA ALA A 145 10.28 -6.69 -4.43
C ALA A 145 10.60 -5.26 -4.89
N ALA A 146 11.08 -5.09 -6.13
CA ALA A 146 11.38 -3.79 -6.70
C ALA A 146 10.12 -2.90 -6.81
N ALA A 147 8.98 -3.46 -7.21
CA ALA A 147 7.70 -2.74 -7.24
C ALA A 147 7.25 -2.29 -5.84
N ALA A 148 7.55 -3.08 -4.81
CA ALA A 148 7.35 -2.73 -3.42
C ALA A 148 8.45 -1.80 -2.85
N GLY A 149 9.39 -1.30 -3.67
CA GLY A 149 10.46 -0.41 -3.23
C GLY A 149 11.51 -1.07 -2.34
N VAL A 150 11.68 -2.38 -2.44
CA VAL A 150 12.77 -3.13 -1.82
C VAL A 150 13.98 -3.11 -2.76
N GLU A 151 15.12 -2.66 -2.24
CA GLU A 151 16.38 -2.63 -2.99
C GLU A 151 16.94 -4.03 -3.25
N GLU A 152 17.68 -4.18 -4.35
CA GLU A 152 18.23 -5.46 -4.79
C GLU A 152 19.15 -6.11 -3.74
N ALA A 153 20.01 -5.35 -3.08
CA ALA A 153 20.85 -5.86 -2.01
C ALA A 153 20.03 -6.40 -0.81
N ALA A 154 18.93 -5.72 -0.46
CA ALA A 154 18.04 -6.15 0.61
C ALA A 154 17.25 -7.41 0.23
N PHE A 155 16.87 -7.52 -1.05
CA PHE A 155 16.26 -8.73 -1.61
C PHE A 155 17.23 -9.92 -1.52
N ASP A 156 18.47 -9.76 -1.97
CA ASP A 156 19.47 -10.83 -1.97
C ASP A 156 19.78 -11.35 -0.57
N ILE A 157 19.92 -10.46 0.43
CA ILE A 157 20.14 -10.84 1.83
C ILE A 157 19.00 -11.74 2.35
N ARG A 158 17.76 -11.46 1.95
CA ARG A 158 16.58 -12.23 2.38
C ARG A 158 16.50 -13.57 1.66
N VAL A 159 16.65 -13.58 0.34
CA VAL A 159 16.60 -14.81 -0.47
C VAL A 159 17.68 -15.81 -0.04
N ARG A 160 18.89 -15.34 0.30
CA ARG A 160 19.99 -16.19 0.79
C ARG A 160 19.66 -17.03 2.04
N ARG A 161 18.60 -16.69 2.78
CA ARG A 161 18.15 -17.46 3.95
C ARG A 161 17.37 -18.72 3.60
N HIS A 162 17.02 -18.90 2.33
CA HIS A 162 16.18 -19.99 1.86
C HIS A 162 16.93 -20.86 0.85
N ARG A 163 16.64 -22.16 0.86
CA ARG A 163 17.16 -23.10 -0.14
C ARG A 163 16.53 -22.80 -1.50
N ILE A 164 17.35 -22.61 -2.52
CA ILE A 164 16.89 -22.53 -3.91
C ILE A 164 16.67 -23.95 -4.42
N VAL A 165 15.51 -24.23 -5.02
CA VAL A 165 15.13 -25.55 -5.54
C VAL A 165 14.83 -25.45 -7.02
N ARG A 166 15.15 -26.51 -7.76
CA ARG A 166 14.67 -26.67 -9.14
C ARG A 166 13.18 -26.98 -9.07
N ALA A 167 12.37 -26.30 -9.88
CA ALA A 167 10.92 -26.49 -9.88
C ALA A 167 10.55 -27.89 -10.40
N GLU A 168 10.35 -28.85 -9.51
CA GLU A 168 9.47 -29.99 -9.78
C GLU A 168 8.03 -29.59 -9.49
N ARG A 169 7.08 -30.11 -10.28
CA ARG A 169 5.67 -29.76 -10.14
C ARG A 169 5.24 -30.09 -8.70
N PRO A 170 4.79 -29.10 -7.91
CA PRO A 170 4.50 -29.33 -6.51
C PRO A 170 3.28 -30.25 -6.40
N PRO A 171 3.17 -31.07 -5.34
CA PRO A 171 1.91 -31.70 -5.01
C PRO A 171 0.83 -30.62 -4.86
N PRO A 172 -0.43 -30.92 -5.23
CA PRO A 172 -1.53 -29.99 -5.03
C PRO A 172 -1.60 -29.58 -3.55
N PRO A 173 -2.06 -28.34 -3.25
CA PRO A 173 -2.22 -27.89 -1.86
C PRO A 173 -3.06 -28.91 -1.09
N SER A 174 -2.71 -29.16 0.18
CA SER A 174 -3.53 -30.02 1.02
C SER A 174 -4.91 -29.39 1.19
N THR A 175 -5.96 -30.13 0.87
CA THR A 175 -7.37 -29.74 0.96
C THR A 175 -7.70 -29.09 2.32
N ASP A 176 -7.15 -29.64 3.41
CA ASP A 176 -7.31 -29.13 4.78
C ASP A 176 -6.76 -27.71 5.02
N GLY A 177 -5.69 -27.33 4.33
CA GLY A 177 -5.11 -25.99 4.42
C GLY A 177 -5.99 -24.96 3.72
N VAL A 178 -6.53 -25.32 2.56
CA VAL A 178 -7.44 -24.47 1.79
C VAL A 178 -8.76 -24.27 2.56
N HIS A 179 -9.32 -25.34 3.15
CA HIS A 179 -10.54 -25.22 3.95
C HIS A 179 -10.37 -24.32 5.18
N ARG A 180 -9.24 -24.39 5.89
CA ARG A 180 -8.96 -23.49 7.02
C ARG A 180 -8.83 -22.03 6.61
N GLN A 181 -8.15 -21.76 5.49
CA GLN A 181 -8.02 -20.39 4.97
C GLN A 181 -9.39 -19.83 4.58
N VAL A 182 -10.21 -20.61 3.86
CA VAL A 182 -11.57 -20.22 3.50
C VAL A 182 -12.42 -19.92 4.73
N ALA A 183 -12.33 -20.73 5.79
CA ALA A 183 -13.07 -20.48 7.03
C ALA A 183 -12.64 -19.16 7.69
N ALA A 184 -11.33 -18.87 7.74
CA ALA A 184 -10.81 -17.62 8.29
C ALA A 184 -11.25 -16.40 7.47
N ASP A 185 -11.23 -16.50 6.13
CA ASP A 185 -11.65 -15.41 5.25
C ASP A 185 -13.17 -15.15 5.34
N LEU A 186 -14.00 -16.19 5.49
CA LEU A 186 -15.44 -16.02 5.72
C LEU A 186 -15.72 -15.34 7.07
N GLU A 187 -14.97 -15.70 8.11
CA GLU A 187 -15.05 -15.07 9.43
C GLU A 187 -14.67 -13.60 9.39
N GLU A 188 -13.52 -13.26 8.77
CA GLU A 188 -13.07 -11.88 8.60
C GLU A 188 -14.11 -11.06 7.81
N LEU A 189 -14.73 -11.65 6.77
CA LEU A 189 -15.76 -10.97 5.98
C LEU A 189 -16.99 -10.61 6.83
N GLY A 190 -17.45 -11.54 7.68
CA GLY A 190 -18.57 -11.30 8.59
C GLY A 190 -18.27 -10.17 9.58
N GLN A 191 -17.08 -10.19 10.17
CA GLN A 191 -16.63 -9.15 11.10
C GLN A 191 -16.59 -7.76 10.44
N LEU A 192 -16.04 -7.66 9.23
CA LEU A 192 -15.98 -6.39 8.48
C LEU A 192 -17.36 -5.86 8.08
N ASN A 193 -18.32 -6.73 7.83
CA ASN A 193 -19.69 -6.35 7.47
C ASN A 193 -20.60 -6.12 8.69
N GLY A 194 -20.14 -6.44 9.91
CA GLY A 194 -20.98 -6.41 11.11
C GLY A 194 -22.12 -7.43 11.07
N THR A 195 -21.94 -8.53 10.33
CA THR A 195 -22.94 -9.59 10.14
C THR A 195 -22.39 -10.93 10.60
N THR A 196 -23.29 -11.89 10.84
CA THR A 196 -22.87 -13.28 11.05
C THR A 196 -22.05 -13.77 9.84
N PRO A 197 -20.86 -14.35 10.04
CA PRO A 197 -20.08 -14.96 8.97
C PRO A 197 -20.87 -16.04 8.23
N ALA A 198 -20.67 -16.13 6.92
CA ALA A 198 -21.18 -17.26 6.15
C ALA A 198 -20.44 -18.54 6.56
N VAL A 199 -21.16 -19.66 6.67
CA VAL A 199 -20.59 -20.93 7.17
C VAL A 199 -19.98 -21.78 6.05
N SER A 200 -20.17 -21.38 4.79
CA SER A 200 -19.59 -22.05 3.62
C SER A 200 -19.52 -21.12 2.40
N LEU A 201 -18.80 -21.55 1.36
CA LEU A 201 -18.79 -20.87 0.06
C LEU A 201 -20.14 -20.92 -0.66
N TYR A 202 -20.96 -21.95 -0.43
CA TYR A 202 -22.33 -22.00 -0.95
C TYR A 202 -23.22 -20.96 -0.26
N ASP A 203 -23.09 -20.82 1.06
CA ASP A 203 -23.80 -19.84 1.87
C ASP A 203 -23.41 -18.40 1.48
N LEU A 204 -22.12 -18.14 1.23
CA LEU A 204 -21.63 -16.88 0.67
C LEU A 204 -22.32 -16.49 -0.65
N LEU A 205 -22.58 -17.47 -1.53
CA LEU A 205 -23.26 -17.26 -2.81
C LEU A 205 -24.78 -17.23 -2.71
N GLY A 206 -25.34 -17.50 -1.53
CA GLY A 206 -26.78 -17.68 -1.31
C GLY A 206 -27.34 -18.89 -2.06
N LEU A 207 -26.57 -19.99 -2.13
CA LEU A 207 -26.92 -21.24 -2.81
C LEU A 207 -27.03 -22.39 -1.81
N PRO A 208 -27.87 -23.41 -2.09
CA PRO A 208 -27.87 -24.63 -1.30
C PRO A 208 -26.56 -25.42 -1.53
N PRO A 209 -26.10 -26.19 -0.52
CA PRO A 209 -24.99 -27.12 -0.69
C PRO A 209 -25.24 -28.08 -1.86
N GLY A 210 -24.22 -28.31 -2.69
CA GLY A 210 -24.33 -29.18 -3.87
C GLY A 210 -25.05 -28.56 -5.08
N ALA A 211 -25.24 -27.23 -5.10
CA ALA A 211 -25.75 -26.55 -6.29
C ALA A 211 -24.87 -26.82 -7.53
N ASP A 212 -25.52 -26.93 -8.69
CA ASP A 212 -24.89 -27.20 -9.99
C ASP A 212 -23.71 -26.23 -10.28
N PRO A 213 -22.53 -26.74 -10.70
CA PRO A 213 -21.38 -25.92 -11.05
C PRO A 213 -21.68 -24.75 -12.00
N ARG A 214 -22.65 -24.90 -12.93
CA ARG A 214 -23.05 -23.78 -13.80
C ARG A 214 -23.73 -22.65 -13.01
N GLN A 215 -24.60 -22.99 -12.06
CA GLN A 215 -25.25 -22.02 -11.17
C GLN A 215 -24.24 -21.36 -10.22
N VAL A 216 -23.27 -22.13 -9.74
CA VAL A 216 -22.15 -21.61 -8.94
C VAL A 216 -21.34 -20.57 -9.73
N ARG A 217 -20.93 -20.89 -10.97
CA ARG A 217 -20.21 -19.94 -11.85
C ARG A 217 -21.03 -18.66 -12.08
N GLN A 218 -22.31 -18.80 -12.38
CA GLN A 218 -23.21 -17.66 -12.62
C GLN A 218 -23.33 -16.74 -11.39
N ARG A 219 -23.53 -17.30 -10.19
CA ARG A 219 -23.62 -16.51 -8.95
C ARG A 219 -22.30 -15.86 -8.58
N ARG A 220 -21.20 -16.59 -8.74
CA ARG A 220 -19.83 -16.08 -8.52
C ARG A 220 -19.55 -14.88 -9.41
N ASP A 221 -19.85 -14.97 -10.70
CA ASP A 221 -19.54 -13.89 -11.65
C ASP A 221 -20.40 -12.64 -11.40
N ALA A 222 -21.68 -12.83 -11.06
CA ALA A 222 -22.54 -11.72 -10.66
C ALA A 222 -22.09 -11.03 -9.36
N MET A 223 -21.47 -11.77 -8.43
CA MET A 223 -20.88 -11.22 -7.21
C MET A 223 -19.54 -10.53 -7.50
N ALA A 224 -18.70 -11.12 -8.36
CA ALA A 224 -17.42 -10.54 -8.79
C ALA A 224 -17.62 -9.20 -9.52
N GLN A 225 -18.64 -9.10 -10.39
CA GLN A 225 -18.96 -7.85 -11.08
C GLN A 225 -19.31 -6.73 -10.09
N ARG A 226 -20.21 -7.01 -9.14
CA ARG A 226 -20.57 -6.08 -8.07
C ARG A 226 -19.37 -5.70 -7.20
N ASN A 227 -18.49 -6.65 -6.90
CA ASN A 227 -17.31 -6.39 -6.09
C ASN A 227 -16.32 -5.44 -6.78
N ARG A 228 -16.19 -5.50 -8.11
CA ARG A 228 -15.31 -4.59 -8.88
C ARG A 228 -15.78 -3.14 -8.90
N GLU A 229 -17.09 -2.91 -8.75
CA GLU A 229 -17.68 -1.57 -8.68
C GLU A 229 -17.37 -0.88 -7.35
N LEU A 230 -16.90 -1.63 -6.34
CA LEU A 230 -16.52 -1.10 -5.03
C LEU A 230 -15.11 -0.52 -5.03
N ARG A 231 -14.88 0.43 -4.11
CA ARG A 231 -13.56 1.02 -3.86
C ARG A 231 -12.54 -0.09 -3.51
N PRO A 232 -11.29 -0.01 -4.01
CA PRO A 232 -10.23 -0.92 -3.61
C PRO A 232 -9.93 -0.79 -2.11
N ASP A 233 -10.37 -1.76 -1.32
CA ASP A 233 -10.16 -1.87 0.11
C ASP A 233 -9.96 -3.34 0.53
N ARG A 234 -9.70 -3.58 1.83
CA ARG A 234 -9.48 -4.92 2.38
C ARG A 234 -10.67 -5.84 2.13
N ARG A 235 -11.89 -5.32 2.26
CA ARG A 235 -13.12 -6.09 2.05
C ARG A 235 -13.22 -6.57 0.60
N ARG A 236 -12.95 -5.70 -0.36
CA ARG A 236 -12.96 -6.07 -1.77
C ARG A 236 -11.95 -7.17 -2.07
N ALA A 237 -10.72 -7.05 -1.56
CA ALA A 237 -9.68 -8.05 -1.75
C ALA A 237 -10.10 -9.43 -1.19
N LEU A 238 -10.67 -9.43 0.01
CA LEU A 238 -11.15 -10.64 0.69
C LEU A 238 -12.27 -11.35 -0.10
N VAL A 239 -13.20 -10.58 -0.68
CA VAL A 239 -14.25 -11.12 -1.55
C VAL A 239 -13.65 -11.69 -2.85
N ASP A 240 -12.66 -11.02 -3.45
CA ASP A 240 -11.99 -11.54 -4.65
C ASP A 240 -11.28 -12.88 -4.37
N ASP A 241 -10.62 -13.00 -3.21
CA ASP A 241 -9.96 -14.24 -2.76
C ASP A 241 -10.97 -15.37 -2.52
N LEU A 242 -12.09 -15.10 -1.84
CA LEU A 242 -13.18 -16.08 -1.64
C LEU A 242 -13.82 -16.53 -2.96
N LEU A 243 -14.03 -15.62 -3.91
CA LEU A 243 -14.58 -15.95 -5.23
C LEU A 243 -13.58 -16.69 -6.13
N ALA A 244 -12.28 -16.60 -5.86
CA ALA A 244 -11.28 -17.47 -6.47
C ALA A 244 -11.34 -18.89 -5.87
N ALA A 245 -11.48 -18.99 -4.54
CA ALA A 245 -11.65 -20.28 -3.86
C ALA A 245 -12.91 -21.04 -4.32
N VAL A 246 -14.01 -20.34 -4.62
CA VAL A 246 -15.21 -20.93 -5.23
C VAL A 246 -14.89 -21.69 -6.52
N LEU A 247 -14.12 -21.09 -7.42
CA LEU A 247 -13.78 -21.74 -8.69
C LEU A 247 -12.90 -22.97 -8.44
N THR A 248 -11.89 -22.84 -7.58
CA THR A 248 -10.97 -23.92 -7.29
C THR A 248 -11.63 -25.11 -6.57
N LEU A 249 -12.56 -24.85 -5.66
CA LEU A 249 -13.11 -25.90 -4.79
C LEU A 249 -14.49 -26.43 -5.18
N LEU A 250 -15.37 -25.59 -5.76
CA LEU A 250 -16.76 -25.97 -6.05
C LEU A 250 -17.02 -26.25 -7.53
N VAL A 251 -16.03 -25.99 -8.38
CA VAL A 251 -16.22 -25.93 -9.83
C VAL A 251 -15.14 -26.69 -10.57
N ASP A 252 -13.88 -26.53 -10.17
CA ASP A 252 -12.73 -27.24 -10.74
C ASP A 252 -12.23 -28.38 -9.82
N GLY A 253 -12.81 -28.47 -8.60
CA GLY A 253 -12.53 -29.49 -7.61
C GLY A 253 -13.50 -30.67 -7.70
N ASP A 254 -13.42 -31.41 -8.81
CA ASP A 254 -13.95 -32.77 -9.00
C ASP A 254 -12.83 -33.66 -9.59
#